data_AF-A0A509ARC1-F1
#
_entry.id   AF-A0A509ARC1-F1
#
_cell.length_a   1.000
_cell.length_b   1.000
_cell.length_c   1.000
_cell.angle_alpha   90.00
_cell.angle_beta   90.00
_cell.angle_gamma   90.00
#
_symmetry.space_group_name_H-M   'P 1'
#
loop_
_entity.id
_entity.type
_entity.pdbx_description
1 polymer ?
#
loop_
_entity_poly.entity_id
_entity_poly.type
_entity_poly.pdbx_seq_one_letter_code
_entity_poly.pdbx_strand_id
1 'polypeptide(L)'
;MGIYTTLHKVISSLGGLLLILYQLSKINKNDMILSNLKKYMLDTPYVEFSNFILLSFSHLLLNILGSTKNKIASNLKGLLGCFLSTYAFMIFMQQLYICYEYYVSEIPIAKENLYLCIYLMVYFVAMCAESNSNMSSKKKYLMGTGKTINVEV
;
A
#
# COMPACT_ATOMS: atom_id res chain seq x y z
N MET A 1 -8.51 -20.26 -6.72
CA MET A 1 -8.00 -18.90 -6.45
C MET A 1 -6.49 -18.99 -6.65
N GLY A 2 -5.94 -18.34 -7.67
CA GLY A 2 -4.55 -18.59 -8.10
C GLY A 2 -3.52 -18.02 -7.12
N ILE A 3 -2.30 -18.56 -7.15
CA ILE A 3 -1.17 -18.15 -6.30
C ILE A 3 -0.91 -16.63 -6.37
N TYR A 4 -1.10 -16.03 -7.55
CA TYR A 4 -1.01 -14.58 -7.75
C TYR A 4 -2.03 -13.78 -6.94
N THR A 5 -3.29 -14.23 -6.88
CA THR A 5 -4.35 -13.54 -6.12
C THR A 5 -4.11 -13.60 -4.61
N THR A 6 -3.51 -14.69 -4.12
CA THR A 6 -3.12 -14.81 -2.71
C THR A 6 -1.91 -13.94 -2.39
N LEU A 7 -0.93 -13.82 -3.31
CA LEU A 7 0.25 -13.00 -3.12
C LEU A 7 -0.07 -11.52 -3.00
N HIS A 8 -0.87 -10.95 -3.91
CA HIS A 8 -1.25 -9.53 -3.82
C HIS A 8 -2.00 -9.23 -2.52
N LYS A 9 -2.84 -10.16 -2.06
CA LYS A 9 -3.60 -10.02 -0.81
C LYS A 9 -2.70 -10.01 0.42
N VAL A 10 -1.68 -10.88 0.44
CA VAL A 10 -0.69 -10.89 1.52
C VAL A 10 0.12 -9.59 1.50
N ILE A 11 0.59 -9.17 0.33
CA ILE A 11 1.39 -7.94 0.17
C ILE A 11 0.59 -6.69 0.56
N SER A 12 -0.67 -6.59 0.17
CA SER A 12 -1.52 -5.45 0.52
C SER A 12 -1.90 -5.43 2.01
N SER A 13 -2.09 -6.61 2.63
CA SER A 13 -2.38 -6.70 4.06
C SER A 13 -1.17 -6.39 4.95
N LEU A 14 0.00 -6.95 4.65
CA LEU A 14 1.22 -6.83 5.47
C LEU A 14 2.12 -5.68 5.04
N GLY A 15 1.96 -5.17 3.83
CA GLY A 15 2.89 -4.19 3.27
C GLY A 15 2.83 -2.83 3.97
N GLY A 16 1.66 -2.42 4.46
CA GLY A 16 1.53 -1.24 5.32
C GLY A 16 2.27 -1.41 6.65
N LEU A 17 2.18 -2.59 7.26
CA LEU A 17 2.87 -2.91 8.52
C LEU A 17 4.39 -2.89 8.36
N LEU A 18 4.91 -3.46 7.27
CA LEU A 18 6.34 -3.45 6.97
C LEU A 18 6.90 -2.03 6.80
N LEU A 19 6.14 -1.13 6.16
CA LEU A 19 6.52 0.28 6.03
C LEU A 19 6.56 0.99 7.40
N ILE A 20 5.61 0.67 8.28
CA ILE A 20 5.58 1.22 9.64
C ILE A 20 6.81 0.76 10.42
N LEU A 21 7.12 -0.54 10.39
CA LEU A 21 8.29 -1.11 11.06
C LEU A 21 9.60 -0.54 10.51
N TYR A 22 9.69 -0.33 9.19
CA TYR A 22 10.85 0.32 8.57
C TYR A 22 11.07 1.74 9.10
N GLN A 23 10.01 2.55 9.20
CA GLN A 23 10.13 3.90 9.75
C GLN A 23 10.47 3.91 11.23
N LEU A 24 9.84 3.05 12.04
CA LEU A 24 10.18 2.91 13.46
C LEU A 24 11.65 2.48 13.65
N SER A 25 12.16 1.59 12.80
CA SER A 25 13.57 1.18 12.84
C SER A 25 14.52 2.33 12.50
N LYS A 26 14.12 3.28 11.64
CA LYS A 26 14.95 4.46 11.34
C LYS A 26 14.91 5.48 12.46
N ILE A 27 13.76 5.70 13.09
CA ILE A 27 13.62 6.59 14.26
C ILE A 27 14.49 6.09 15.42
N ASN A 28 14.59 4.77 15.61
CA ASN A 28 15.35 4.18 16.71
C ASN A 28 16.90 4.25 16.52
N LYS A 29 17.40 4.41 15.29
CA LYS A 29 18.84 4.52 14.98
C LYS A 29 19.37 5.95 15.19
N ASN A 30 19.02 6.54 16.32
CA ASN A 30 19.15 7.95 16.64
C ASN A 30 20.60 8.44 16.86
N ASP A 31 21.47 8.32 15.85
CA ASP A 31 22.83 8.87 15.86
C ASP A 31 22.99 9.99 14.80
N MET A 32 23.06 11.22 15.30
CA MET A 32 23.76 12.39 14.73
C MET A 32 23.37 13.03 13.38
N ILE A 33 22.26 12.68 12.72
CA ILE A 33 21.85 13.32 11.43
C ILE A 33 20.43 13.94 11.51
N LEU A 34 20.09 14.58 12.63
CA LEU A 34 18.73 15.02 12.95
C LEU A 34 18.20 16.17 12.05
N SER A 35 19.05 17.01 11.46
CA SER A 35 18.59 18.12 10.59
C SER A 35 18.24 17.66 9.17
N ASN A 36 19.00 16.72 8.60
CA ASN A 36 18.73 16.17 7.28
C ASN A 36 17.65 15.07 7.32
N LEU A 37 17.46 14.37 8.45
CA LEU A 37 16.42 13.34 8.60
C LEU A 37 14.99 13.84 8.47
N LYS A 38 14.70 15.09 8.83
CA LYS A 38 13.38 15.70 8.59
C LYS A 38 12.99 15.73 7.11
N LYS A 39 13.96 15.72 6.18
CA LYS A 39 13.72 15.62 4.73
C LYS A 39 13.37 14.19 4.28
N TYR A 40 13.70 13.18 5.10
CA TYR A 40 13.58 11.75 4.80
C TYR A 40 12.48 11.03 5.62
N MET A 41 11.84 11.72 6.55
CA MET A 41 10.62 11.22 7.18
C MET A 41 9.51 11.20 6.12
N LEU A 42 8.68 10.16 6.19
CA LEU A 42 7.44 10.06 5.41
C LEU A 42 6.44 11.20 5.69
N ASP A 43 6.76 12.07 6.65
CA ASP A 43 6.03 13.30 6.94
C ASP A 43 6.24 14.28 5.79
N THR A 44 5.34 14.19 4.82
CA THR A 44 5.11 15.26 3.87
C THR A 44 4.15 16.26 4.49
N PRO A 45 4.23 17.56 4.15
CA PRO A 45 3.23 18.54 4.60
C PRO A 45 1.81 18.20 4.10
N TYR A 46 1.70 17.28 3.14
CA TYR A 46 0.43 16.82 2.58
C TYR A 46 -0.13 15.59 3.30
N VAL A 47 0.71 14.81 3.98
CA VAL A 47 0.34 13.56 4.62
C VAL A 47 1.20 13.31 5.85
N GLU A 48 0.57 13.37 7.03
CA GLU A 48 1.20 12.92 8.27
C GLU A 48 1.33 11.39 8.30
N PHE A 49 2.50 10.92 8.73
CA PHE A 49 2.76 9.49 8.88
C PHE A 49 1.81 8.81 9.88
N SER A 50 1.33 9.55 10.89
CA SER A 50 0.28 9.14 11.84
C SER A 50 -0.99 8.62 11.14
N ASN A 51 -1.44 9.32 10.10
CA ASN A 51 -2.63 8.96 9.32
C ASN A 51 -2.39 7.68 8.50
N PHE A 52 -1.19 7.53 7.95
CA PHE A 52 -0.80 6.31 7.24
C PHE A 52 -0.76 5.08 8.17
N ILE A 53 -0.24 5.25 9.39
CA ILE A 53 -0.24 4.20 10.43
C ILE A 53 -1.67 3.78 10.73
N LEU A 54 -2.53 4.74 11.04
CA LEU A 54 -3.91 4.49 11.43
C LEU A 54 -4.67 3.77 10.32
N LEU A 55 -4.49 4.21 9.07
CA LEU A 55 -5.12 3.57 7.91
C LEU A 55 -4.64 2.14 7.71
N SER A 56 -3.33 1.90 7.79
CA SER A 56 -2.72 0.59 7.62
C SER A 56 -3.23 -0.41 8.65
N PHE A 57 -3.30 -0.02 9.93
CA PHE A 57 -3.88 -0.87 10.98
C PHE A 57 -5.37 -1.09 10.79
N SER A 58 -6.12 -0.06 10.40
CA SER A 58 -7.55 -0.18 10.12
C SER A 58 -7.82 -1.16 8.99
N HIS A 59 -7.06 -1.07 7.90
CA HIS A 59 -7.13 -2.00 6.77
C HIS A 59 -6.76 -3.42 7.16
N LEU A 60 -5.69 -3.61 7.95
CA LEU A 60 -5.26 -4.92 8.45
C LEU A 60 -6.31 -5.56 9.37
N LEU A 61 -6.87 -4.80 10.32
CA LEU A 61 -7.93 -5.27 11.21
C LEU A 61 -9.19 -5.64 10.42
N LEU A 62 -9.59 -4.81 9.46
CA LEU A 62 -10.70 -5.15 8.57
C LEU A 62 -10.38 -6.41 7.75
N ASN A 63 -9.15 -6.60 7.29
CA ASN A 63 -8.77 -7.79 6.55
C ASN A 63 -8.81 -9.08 7.39
N ILE A 64 -8.45 -9.01 8.67
CA ILE A 64 -8.49 -10.15 9.61
C ILE A 64 -9.92 -10.42 10.11
N LEU A 65 -10.61 -9.38 10.58
CA LEU A 65 -11.90 -9.51 11.27
C LEU A 65 -13.11 -9.38 10.34
N GLY A 66 -12.95 -8.69 9.20
CA GLY A 66 -14.03 -8.40 8.28
C GLY A 66 -14.42 -9.62 7.45
N SER A 67 -15.66 -10.06 7.61
CA SER A 67 -16.27 -11.13 6.81
C SER A 67 -16.36 -10.75 5.33
N THR A 68 -15.85 -11.61 4.45
CA THR A 68 -15.94 -11.44 2.99
C THR A 68 -17.38 -11.59 2.47
N LYS A 69 -18.29 -12.14 3.26
CA LYS A 69 -19.72 -12.24 2.92
C LYS A 69 -20.47 -10.93 3.17
N ASN A 70 -19.92 -10.03 3.99
CA ASN A 70 -20.53 -8.74 4.26
C ASN A 70 -20.08 -7.74 3.18
N LYS A 71 -21.02 -7.35 2.32
CA LYS A 71 -20.77 -6.40 1.21
C LYS A 71 -20.31 -5.03 1.71
N ILE A 72 -20.81 -4.58 2.87
CA ILE A 72 -20.39 -3.30 3.47
C ILE A 72 -18.92 -3.39 3.91
N ALA A 73 -18.53 -4.49 4.56
CA ALA A 73 -17.15 -4.72 4.97
C ALA A 73 -16.21 -4.85 3.76
N SER A 74 -16.63 -5.53 2.68
CA SER A 74 -15.86 -5.64 1.43
C SER A 74 -15.66 -4.27 0.78
N ASN A 75 -16.72 -3.48 0.66
CA ASN A 75 -16.62 -2.13 0.08
C ASN A 75 -15.73 -1.22 0.94
N LEU A 76 -15.82 -1.31 2.26
CA LEU A 76 -14.99 -0.52 3.18
C LEU A 76 -13.49 -0.92 3.06
N LYS A 77 -13.18 -2.21 2.92
CA LYS A 77 -11.82 -2.68 2.62
C LYS A 77 -11.30 -2.07 1.32
N GLY A 78 -12.11 -2.11 0.26
CA GLY A 78 -11.76 -1.53 -1.03
C GLY A 78 -11.48 -0.04 -0.95
N LEU A 79 -12.37 0.71 -0.28
CA LEU A 79 -12.25 2.15 -0.09
C LEU A 79 -11.02 2.53 0.72
N LEU A 80 -10.77 1.87 1.86
CA LEU A 80 -9.54 2.07 2.64
C LEU A 80 -8.30 1.73 1.82
N GLY A 81 -8.35 0.65 1.04
CA GLY A 81 -7.25 0.27 0.18
C GLY A 81 -6.93 1.32 -0.90
N CYS A 82 -7.94 2.05 -1.41
CA CYS A 82 -7.74 3.15 -2.36
C CYS A 82 -7.01 4.34 -1.73
N PHE A 83 -7.34 4.67 -0.48
CA PHE A 83 -6.60 5.68 0.27
C PHE A 83 -5.17 5.23 0.52
N LEU A 84 -4.97 3.99 0.97
CA LEU A 84 -3.63 3.41 1.18
C LEU A 84 -2.80 3.34 -0.11
N SER A 85 -3.39 3.03 -1.27
CA SER A 85 -2.67 3.07 -2.54
C SER A 85 -2.26 4.50 -2.89
N THR A 86 -3.13 5.48 -2.64
CA THR A 86 -2.82 6.89 -2.89
C THR A 86 -1.65 7.33 -2.01
N TYR A 87 -1.66 6.97 -0.73
CA TYR A 87 -0.54 7.22 0.17
C TYR A 87 0.75 6.53 -0.29
N ALA A 88 0.70 5.24 -0.62
CA ALA A 88 1.85 4.49 -1.12
C ALA A 88 2.47 5.16 -2.36
N PHE A 89 1.64 5.66 -3.27
CA PHE A 89 2.07 6.38 -4.46
C PHE A 89 2.73 7.72 -4.15
N MET A 90 2.18 8.50 -3.21
CA MET A 90 2.79 9.76 -2.78
C MET A 90 4.17 9.53 -2.16
N ILE A 91 4.29 8.52 -1.30
CA ILE A 91 5.56 8.12 -0.68
C ILE A 91 6.56 7.66 -1.75
N PHE A 92 6.10 6.89 -2.74
CA PHE A 92 6.91 6.47 -3.87
C PHE A 92 7.46 7.66 -4.66
N MET A 93 6.61 8.64 -4.97
CA MET A 93 7.03 9.85 -5.70
C MET A 93 8.06 10.67 -4.92
N GLN A 94 7.89 10.82 -3.61
CA GLN A 94 8.88 11.48 -2.76
C GLN A 94 10.21 10.72 -2.76
N GLN A 95 10.16 9.38 -2.65
CA GLN A 95 11.36 8.56 -2.64
C GLN A 95 12.08 8.58 -4.00
N LEU A 96 11.34 8.62 -5.11
CA LEU A 96 11.89 8.82 -6.45
C LEU A 96 12.58 10.18 -6.57
N TYR A 97 11.94 11.24 -6.08
CA TYR A 97 12.52 12.58 -6.09
C TYR A 97 13.83 12.63 -5.32
N ILE A 98 13.90 12.00 -4.15
CA ILE A 98 15.13 11.89 -3.36
C ILE A 98 16.21 11.10 -4.13
N CYS A 99 15.86 9.98 -4.74
CA CYS A 99 16.81 9.20 -5.55
C CYS A 99 17.35 10.01 -6.74
N TYR A 100 16.49 10.84 -7.36
CA TYR A 100 16.87 11.74 -8.44
C TYR A 100 17.80 12.86 -7.96
N GLU A 101 17.52 13.51 -6.82
CA GLU A 101 18.43 14.51 -6.23
C GLU A 101 19.83 13.93 -5.98
N TYR A 102 19.93 12.68 -5.50
CA TYR A 102 21.22 12.01 -5.29
C TYR A 102 21.95 11.74 -6.61
N TYR A 103 21.21 11.29 -7.64
CA TYR A 103 21.77 11.08 -8.96
C TYR A 103 22.34 12.38 -9.55
N VAL A 104 21.57 13.49 -9.47
CA VAL A 104 21.99 14.80 -9.98
C VAL A 104 23.19 15.35 -9.19
N SER A 105 23.26 15.06 -7.89
CA SER A 105 24.36 15.53 -7.03
C SER A 105 25.60 14.63 -7.08
N GLU A 106 25.63 13.60 -7.95
CA GLU A 106 26.69 12.57 -8.04
C GLU A 106 26.96 11.83 -6.71
N ILE A 107 26.01 11.87 -5.78
CA ILE A 107 26.11 11.18 -4.51
C ILE A 107 25.71 9.73 -4.74
N PRO A 108 26.49 8.74 -4.26
CA PRO A 108 26.15 7.34 -4.43
C PRO A 108 24.79 7.04 -3.78
N ILE A 109 23.84 6.59 -4.59
CA ILE A 109 22.51 6.18 -4.11
C ILE A 109 22.67 4.96 -3.20
N ALA A 110 22.21 5.08 -1.96
CA ALA A 110 22.18 3.95 -1.04
C ALA A 110 21.25 2.84 -1.59
N LYS A 111 21.72 1.58 -1.59
CA LYS A 111 20.92 0.42 -2.02
C LYS A 111 19.56 0.35 -1.33
N GLU A 112 19.49 0.77 -0.07
CA GLU A 112 18.26 0.85 0.72
C GLU A 112 17.19 1.76 0.08
N ASN A 113 17.57 2.89 -0.51
CA ASN A 113 16.64 3.83 -1.14
C ASN A 113 16.03 3.24 -2.41
N LEU A 114 16.82 2.51 -3.19
CA LEU A 114 16.38 1.85 -4.41
C LEU A 114 15.46 0.66 -4.11
N TYR A 115 15.80 -0.15 -3.09
CA TYR A 115 14.92 -1.22 -2.61
C TYR A 115 13.59 -0.69 -2.09
N LEU A 116 13.60 0.44 -1.37
CA LEU A 116 12.38 1.08 -0.89
C LEU A 116 11.49 1.55 -2.06
N CYS A 117 12.07 2.14 -3.10
CA CYS A 117 11.34 2.50 -4.33
C CYS A 117 10.66 1.29 -4.99
N ILE A 118 11.40 0.21 -5.20
CA ILE A 118 10.85 -1.02 -5.80
C ILE A 118 9.72 -1.58 -4.93
N TYR A 119 9.95 -1.65 -3.61
CA TYR A 119 8.98 -2.12 -2.65
C TYR A 119 7.68 -1.30 -2.70
N LEU A 120 7.78 0.03 -2.70
CA LEU A 120 6.61 0.93 -2.72
C LEU A 120 5.81 0.77 -4.01
N MET A 121 6.47 0.57 -5.15
CA MET A 121 5.79 0.28 -6.42
C MET A 121 5.02 -1.05 -6.34
N VAL A 122 5.66 -2.13 -5.88
CA VAL A 122 5.02 -3.44 -5.73
C VAL A 122 3.83 -3.35 -4.76
N TYR A 123 4.01 -2.64 -3.64
CA TYR A 123 2.96 -2.42 -2.66
C TYR A 123 1.79 -1.64 -3.25
N PHE A 124 2.05 -0.54 -3.97
CA PHE A 124 1.02 0.23 -4.67
C PHE A 124 0.19 -0.63 -5.62
N VAL A 125 0.83 -1.40 -6.49
CA VAL A 125 0.14 -2.28 -7.44
C VAL A 125 -0.70 -3.34 -6.72
N ALA A 126 -0.17 -3.93 -5.66
CA ALA A 126 -0.90 -4.91 -4.86
C ALA A 126 -2.14 -4.29 -4.20
N MET A 127 -2.03 -3.08 -3.64
CA MET A 127 -3.16 -2.35 -3.06
C MET A 127 -4.23 -2.03 -4.12
N CYS A 128 -3.84 -1.56 -5.30
CA CYS A 128 -4.79 -1.29 -6.38
C CYS A 128 -5.53 -2.55 -6.83
N ALA A 129 -4.82 -3.68 -6.97
CA ALA A 129 -5.43 -4.95 -7.33
C ALA A 129 -6.41 -5.44 -6.25
N GLU A 130 -6.04 -5.37 -4.97
CA GLU A 130 -6.92 -5.76 -3.87
C GLU A 130 -8.14 -4.85 -3.77
N SER A 131 -7.95 -3.53 -3.83
CA SER A 131 -9.04 -2.55 -3.82
C SER A 131 -10.03 -2.77 -4.94
N ASN A 132 -9.53 -2.95 -6.17
CA ASN A 132 -10.39 -3.22 -7.31
C ASN A 132 -11.16 -4.53 -7.12
N SER A 133 -10.51 -5.59 -6.62
CA SER A 133 -11.19 -6.86 -6.35
C SER A 133 -12.29 -6.76 -5.28
N ASN A 134 -12.10 -5.89 -4.29
CA ASN A 134 -13.04 -5.68 -3.18
C ASN A 134 -14.22 -4.76 -3.56
N MET A 135 -14.02 -3.84 -4.51
CA MET A 135 -15.07 -2.93 -5.04
C MET A 135 -15.80 -3.50 -6.26
N SER A 136 -15.15 -4.37 -7.04
CA SER A 136 -15.75 -5.05 -8.19
C SER A 136 -16.92 -5.93 -7.74
N SER A 137 -18.14 -5.53 -8.09
CA SER A 137 -19.28 -6.42 -7.98
C SER A 137 -19.18 -7.49 -9.06
N LYS A 138 -18.88 -8.75 -8.70
CA LYS A 138 -19.19 -9.88 -9.60
C LYS A 138 -20.70 -9.91 -9.81
N LYS A 139 -21.18 -9.29 -10.89
CA LYS A 139 -22.56 -9.48 -11.34
C LYS A 139 -22.65 -10.88 -11.94
N LYS A 140 -23.21 -11.82 -11.18
CA LYS A 140 -23.69 -13.08 -11.74
C LYS A 140 -24.96 -12.77 -12.52
N TYR A 141 -24.87 -12.68 -13.83
CA TYR A 141 -26.05 -12.67 -14.68
C TYR A 141 -26.60 -14.11 -14.72
N LEU A 142 -27.80 -14.30 -14.18
CA LEU A 142 -28.57 -15.52 -14.37
C LEU A 142 -29.15 -15.47 -15.79
N MET A 143 -28.56 -16.21 -16.74
CA MET A 143 -29.27 -16.55 -17.97
C MET A 143 -30.35 -17.58 -17.62
N GLY A 144 -31.53 -17.46 -18.23
CA GLY A 144 -32.73 -18.28 -18.02
C GLY A 144 -32.59 -19.79 -18.31
N THR A 145 -31.36 -20.31 -18.43
CA THR A 145 -31.02 -21.71 -18.64
C THR A 145 -30.22 -22.33 -17.47
N GLY A 146 -30.18 -21.67 -16.31
CA GLY A 146 -29.60 -22.25 -15.08
C GLY A 146 -28.07 -22.36 -15.06
N LYS A 147 -27.37 -21.82 -16.06
CA LYS A 147 -25.90 -21.70 -16.07
C LYS A 147 -25.48 -20.26 -15.80
N THR A 148 -24.74 -20.04 -14.72
CA THR A 148 -24.13 -18.75 -14.38
C THR A 148 -22.78 -18.61 -15.07
N ILE A 149 -22.59 -17.57 -15.88
CA ILE A 149 -21.28 -17.19 -16.42
C ILE A 149 -20.76 -16.03 -15.57
N ASN A 150 -19.50 -16.13 -15.12
CA ASN A 150 -18.83 -15.00 -14.49
C ASN A 150 -18.37 -14.06 -15.61
N VAL A 151 -19.00 -12.89 -15.72
CA VAL A 151 -18.52 -11.82 -16.60
C VAL A 151 -17.71 -10.86 -15.73
N GLU A 152 -16.42 -10.75 -16.00
CA GLU A 152 -15.57 -9.67 -15.50
C GLU A 152 -15.88 -8.44 -16.35
N VAL A 153 -16.27 -7.33 -15.69
CA VAL A 153 -16.45 -6.01 -16.31
C VAL A 153 -15.29 -5.15 -15.86
#